data_AF-A0A1I0ZXI7-F1
#
_entry.id   AF-A0A1I0ZXI7-F1
#
_cell.length_a   1.000
_cell.length_b   1.000
_cell.length_c   1.000
_cell.angle_alpha   90.00
_cell.angle_beta   90.00
_cell.angle_gamma   90.00
#
_symmetry.space_group_name_H-M   'P 1'
#
loop_
_entity.id
_entity.type
_entity.pdbx_description
1 polymer ?
#
loop_
_entity_poly.entity_id
_entity_poly.type
_entity_poly.pdbx_seq_one_letter_code
_entity_poly.pdbx_strand_id
1 'polypeptide(L)'
;MSQPTTDPRPLARPVPRPPVPRAALARPSADAGTPDRAVATEDAAIADEYDVAVEEALRTLDGLVDRPLAEHPGAYEAVHAALQDRLADPGR
;
A
#
# COMPACT_ATOMS: atom_id res chain seq x y z
N MET A 1 4.92 56.74 -20.39
CA MET A 1 5.55 56.02 -21.52
C MET A 1 6.87 55.45 -21.01
N SER A 2 6.85 54.25 -20.42
CA SER A 2 8.05 53.58 -19.91
C SER A 2 8.15 52.21 -20.59
N GLN A 3 9.16 52.02 -21.43
CA GLN A 3 9.45 50.74 -22.09
C GLN A 3 10.32 49.90 -21.14
N PRO A 4 9.98 48.63 -20.84
CA PRO A 4 10.86 47.74 -20.10
C PRO A 4 11.98 47.22 -21.02
N THR A 5 13.23 47.50 -20.63
CA THR A 5 14.45 46.97 -21.28
C THR A 5 14.47 45.45 -21.13
N THR A 6 14.32 44.75 -22.26
CA THR A 6 14.42 43.29 -22.35
C THR A 6 15.90 42.91 -22.46
N ASP A 7 16.42 42.28 -21.41
CA ASP A 7 17.75 41.66 -21.36
C ASP A 7 17.71 40.30 -22.09
N PRO A 8 18.51 40.06 -23.15
CA PRO A 8 18.57 38.77 -23.80
C PRO A 8 19.62 37.87 -23.11
N ARG A 9 19.24 37.22 -22.01
CA ARG A 9 20.03 36.09 -21.47
C ARG A 9 20.12 34.97 -22.52
N PRO A 10 21.32 34.46 -22.83
CA PRO A 10 21.47 33.38 -23.80
C PRO A 10 20.88 32.08 -23.25
N LEU A 11 19.95 31.50 -24.02
CA LEU A 11 19.36 30.18 -23.76
C LEU A 11 20.48 29.12 -23.75
N ALA A 12 20.74 28.54 -22.57
CA ALA A 12 21.61 27.37 -22.46
C ALA A 12 21.10 26.25 -23.36
N ARG A 13 21.96 25.72 -24.25
CA ARG A 13 21.58 24.62 -25.16
C ARG A 13 21.33 23.35 -24.33
N PRO A 14 20.23 22.62 -24.58
CA PRO A 14 19.96 21.37 -23.88
C PRO A 14 20.97 20.30 -24.29
N VAL A 15 21.55 19.62 -23.30
CA VAL A 15 22.46 18.48 -23.49
C VAL A 15 21.62 17.25 -23.89
N PRO A 16 21.93 16.53 -24.97
CA PRO A 16 21.19 15.32 -25.33
C PRO A 16 21.49 14.19 -24.33
N ARG A 17 20.44 13.60 -23.74
CA ARG A 17 20.54 12.40 -22.90
C ARG A 17 20.83 11.18 -23.77
N PRO A 18 21.69 10.24 -23.35
CA PRO A 18 21.91 8.99 -24.09
C PRO A 18 20.67 8.08 -24.05
N PRO A 19 20.39 7.30 -25.11
CA PRO A 19 19.30 6.33 -25.11
C PRO A 19 19.65 5.13 -24.21
N VAL A 20 18.77 4.80 -23.26
CA VAL A 20 18.87 3.55 -22.49
C VAL A 20 18.47 2.37 -23.38
N PRO A 21 19.25 1.27 -23.41
CA PRO A 21 18.92 0.10 -24.22
C PRO A 21 17.70 -0.64 -23.64
N ARG A 22 16.62 -0.71 -24.42
CA ARG A 22 15.38 -1.45 -24.14
C ARG A 22 15.54 -2.94 -24.44
N ALA A 23 16.54 -3.60 -23.84
CA ALA A 23 16.79 -5.02 -24.06
C ALA A 23 17.46 -5.68 -22.85
N ALA A 24 16.65 -6.16 -21.91
CA ALA A 24 16.94 -7.31 -21.04
C ALA A 24 15.69 -7.70 -20.22
N LEU A 25 14.57 -7.96 -20.90
CA LEU A 25 13.52 -8.80 -20.34
C LEU A 25 13.94 -10.26 -20.54
N ALA A 26 14.49 -10.89 -19.51
CA ALA A 26 14.43 -12.34 -19.29
C ALA A 26 15.15 -12.71 -17.97
N ARG A 27 14.39 -12.99 -16.91
CA ARG A 27 14.82 -13.96 -15.90
C ARG A 27 13.84 -15.14 -15.93
N PRO A 28 14.30 -16.36 -16.25
CA PRO A 28 13.44 -17.53 -16.35
C PRO A 28 13.08 -18.11 -14.96
N SER A 29 11.84 -18.57 -14.89
CA SER A 29 11.17 -19.57 -14.04
C SER A 29 11.80 -20.09 -12.74
N ALA A 30 10.97 -19.97 -11.69
CA ALA A 30 10.57 -21.03 -10.76
C ALA A 30 11.66 -21.98 -10.25
N ASP A 31 12.21 -21.65 -9.08
CA ASP A 31 12.55 -22.67 -8.09
C ASP A 31 11.47 -22.63 -7.01
N ALA A 32 10.60 -23.63 -7.05
CA ALA A 32 9.64 -23.93 -6.00
C ALA A 32 10.41 -24.55 -4.82
N GLY A 33 11.15 -23.73 -4.10
CA GLY A 33 11.76 -24.08 -2.82
C GLY A 33 10.66 -24.19 -1.77
N THR A 34 10.29 -25.42 -1.47
CA THR A 34 9.38 -25.88 -0.42
C THR A 34 9.43 -24.99 0.84
N PRO A 35 8.31 -24.48 1.37
CA PRO A 35 8.31 -23.94 2.72
C PRO A 35 8.45 -25.11 3.71
N ASP A 36 9.68 -25.57 3.92
CA ASP A 36 10.06 -26.34 5.12
C ASP A 36 10.13 -25.36 6.29
N ARG A 37 8.96 -24.82 6.65
CA ARG A 37 8.72 -24.33 7.98
C ARG A 37 7.56 -25.15 8.48
N ALA A 38 7.90 -26.24 9.15
CA ALA A 38 7.02 -26.85 10.12
C ALA A 38 6.56 -25.73 11.07
N VAL A 39 5.41 -25.13 10.76
CA VAL A 39 4.67 -24.33 11.71
C VAL A 39 4.17 -25.32 12.74
N ALA A 40 5.03 -25.58 13.73
CA ALA A 40 4.66 -26.26 14.95
C ALA A 40 3.35 -25.62 15.41
N THR A 41 2.37 -26.48 15.61
CA THR A 41 0.99 -26.18 16.00
C THR A 41 0.96 -25.64 17.43
N GLU A 42 1.58 -24.48 17.62
CA GLU A 42 1.60 -23.67 18.85
C GLU A 42 0.98 -22.29 18.59
N ASP A 43 0.25 -22.14 17.48
CA ASP A 43 -0.55 -20.95 17.14
C ASP A 43 -2.00 -21.05 17.64
N ALA A 44 -2.45 -22.23 18.07
CA ALA A 44 -3.82 -22.43 18.57
C ALA A 44 -4.04 -21.86 19.98
N ALA A 45 -2.97 -21.48 20.69
CA ALA A 45 -3.04 -20.84 22.01
C ALA A 45 -3.02 -19.30 21.94
N ILE A 46 -2.85 -18.70 20.75
CA ILE A 46 -3.11 -17.27 20.49
C ILE A 46 -4.52 -17.09 19.90
N ALA A 47 -5.40 -18.07 20.13
CA ALA A 47 -6.81 -18.00 19.79
C ALA A 47 -7.68 -17.63 21.01
N ASP A 48 -7.06 -17.23 22.13
CA ASP A 48 -7.77 -16.74 23.30
C ASP A 48 -8.02 -15.24 23.13
N GLU A 49 -9.29 -14.92 22.92
CA GLU A 49 -9.88 -13.57 22.88
C GLU A 49 -9.52 -12.74 21.63
N TYR A 50 -10.09 -13.13 20.49
CA TYR A 50 -10.33 -12.16 19.43
C TYR A 50 -11.11 -10.99 20.04
N ASP A 51 -10.47 -9.82 20.06
CA ASP A 51 -11.07 -8.61 20.60
C ASP A 51 -12.36 -8.31 19.81
N VAL A 52 -13.50 -8.33 20.50
CA VAL A 52 -14.82 -8.13 19.89
C VAL A 52 -14.85 -6.84 19.07
N ALA A 53 -14.12 -5.80 19.47
CA ALA A 53 -14.02 -4.56 18.70
C ALA A 53 -13.28 -4.75 17.36
N VAL A 54 -12.25 -5.60 17.33
CA VAL A 54 -11.52 -5.97 16.11
C VAL A 54 -12.40 -6.84 15.22
N GLU A 55 -13.14 -7.80 15.78
CA GLU A 55 -14.07 -8.63 15.01
C GLU A 55 -15.17 -7.79 14.33
N GLU A 56 -15.80 -6.87 15.07
CA GLU A 56 -16.80 -5.96 14.52
C GLU A 56 -16.20 -5.02 13.47
N ALA A 57 -14.96 -4.56 13.66
CA ALA A 57 -14.25 -3.75 12.67
C ALA A 57 -13.87 -4.54 11.41
N LEU A 58 -13.68 -5.86 11.47
CA LEU A 58 -13.41 -6.69 10.29
C LEU A 58 -14.70 -7.08 9.57
N ARG A 59 -15.84 -7.15 10.28
CA ARG A 59 -17.14 -7.46 9.69
C ARG A 59 -17.57 -6.45 8.62
N THR A 60 -17.10 -5.20 8.67
CA THR A 60 -17.33 -4.20 7.59
C THR A 60 -16.69 -4.55 6.26
N LEU A 61 -15.70 -5.45 6.24
CA LEU A 61 -15.09 -5.98 5.01
C LEU A 61 -15.89 -7.14 4.41
N ASP A 62 -16.86 -7.68 5.14
CA ASP A 62 -17.68 -8.79 4.64
C ASP A 62 -18.50 -8.36 3.41
N GLY A 63 -18.40 -9.16 2.34
CA GLY A 63 -19.03 -8.87 1.05
C GLY A 63 -18.48 -7.63 0.33
N LEU A 64 -17.36 -7.04 0.75
CA LEU A 64 -16.78 -5.86 0.08
C LEU A 64 -16.33 -6.19 -1.35
N VAL A 65 -15.90 -7.43 -1.59
CA VAL A 65 -15.48 -7.92 -2.92
C VAL A 65 -16.61 -7.85 -3.96
N ASP A 66 -17.86 -7.96 -3.53
CA ASP A 66 -19.04 -7.90 -4.40
C ASP A 66 -19.51 -6.45 -4.65
N ARG A 67 -18.92 -5.47 -3.95
CA ARG A 67 -19.26 -4.04 -4.08
C ARG A 67 -18.39 -3.34 -5.13
N PRO A 68 -18.88 -2.24 -5.72
CA PRO A 68 -18.09 -1.40 -6.62
C PRO A 68 -16.75 -0.96 -6.00
N LEU A 69 -15.67 -1.01 -6.80
CA LEU A 69 -14.33 -0.60 -6.37
C LEU A 69 -14.27 0.83 -5.80
N ALA A 70 -15.18 1.71 -6.22
CA ALA A 70 -15.27 3.07 -5.71
C ALA A 70 -15.62 3.14 -4.21
N GLU A 71 -16.25 2.10 -3.67
CA GLU A 71 -16.66 2.02 -2.26
C GLU A 71 -15.60 1.41 -1.33
N HIS A 72 -14.59 0.75 -1.92
CA HIS A 72 -13.54 0.05 -1.17
C HIS A 72 -12.70 0.98 -0.29
N PRO A 73 -12.25 2.16 -0.75
CA PRO A 73 -11.46 3.06 0.08
C PRO A 73 -12.18 3.48 1.37
N GLY A 74 -13.47 3.78 1.29
CA GLY A 74 -14.26 4.17 2.46
C GLY A 74 -14.43 3.03 3.47
N ALA A 75 -14.60 1.79 2.98
CA ALA A 75 -14.65 0.62 3.85
C ALA A 75 -13.30 0.38 4.58
N TYR A 76 -12.18 0.48 3.86
CA TYR A 76 -10.85 0.36 4.48
C TYR A 76 -10.54 1.49 5.47
N GLU A 77 -10.92 2.74 5.15
CA GLU A 77 -10.79 3.87 6.07
C GLU A 77 -11.58 3.65 7.37
N ALA A 78 -12.80 3.12 7.28
CA ALA A 78 -13.61 2.80 8.45
C ALA A 78 -12.97 1.73 9.35
N VAL A 79 -12.41 0.67 8.75
CA VAL A 79 -11.67 -0.36 9.51
C VAL A 79 -10.43 0.23 10.17
N HIS A 80 -9.64 1.03 9.44
CA HIS A 80 -8.46 1.67 10.01
C HIS A 80 -8.82 2.62 11.16
N ALA A 81 -9.88 3.40 11.04
CA ALA A 81 -10.33 4.29 12.10
C ALA A 81 -10.78 3.51 13.34
N ALA A 82 -11.56 2.44 13.19
CA ALA A 82 -12.01 1.60 14.31
C ALA A 82 -10.84 0.91 15.03
N LEU A 83 -9.87 0.39 14.29
CA LEU A 83 -8.66 -0.21 14.85
C LEU A 83 -7.78 0.83 15.55
N GLN A 84 -7.66 2.04 14.97
CA GLN A 84 -6.91 3.14 15.59
C GLN A 84 -7.56 3.60 16.87
N ASP A 85 -8.88 3.74 16.91
CA ASP A 85 -9.64 4.11 18.10
C ASP A 85 -9.44 3.06 19.21
N ARG A 86 -9.52 1.77 18.86
CA ARG A 86 -9.29 0.68 19.81
C ARG A 86 -7.85 0.62 20.34
N LEU A 87 -6.86 0.88 19.48
CA LEU A 87 -5.45 0.93 19.88
C LEU A 87 -5.12 2.20 20.70
N ALA A 88 -5.83 3.30 20.43
CA ALA A 88 -5.71 4.56 21.14
C ALA A 88 -6.44 4.56 22.49
N ASP A 89 -7.39 3.65 22.68
CA ASP A 89 -7.99 3.31 23.97
C ASP A 89 -7.35 2.03 24.53
N PRO A 90 -6.16 2.11 25.16
CA PRO A 90 -5.50 0.98 25.79
C PRO A 90 -6.19 0.64 27.10
N GLY A 91 -7.45 0.21 27.06
CA GLY A 91 -8.34 0.07 28.21
C GLY A 91 -7.65 -0.23 29.55
N ARG A 92 -7.29 0.83 30.29
CA ARG A 92 -7.15 0.99 31.74
C ARG A 92 -6.53 2.35 32.10
#